data_AF-A0A4Y7T3N5-F1
#
_entry.id   AF-A0A4Y7T3N5-F1
#
_cell.length_a   1.000
_cell.length_b   1.000
_cell.length_c   1.000
_cell.angle_alpha   90.00
_cell.angle_beta   90.00
_cell.angle_gamma   90.00
#
_symmetry.space_group_name_H-M   'P 1'
#
loop_
_entity.id
_entity.type
_entity.pdbx_description
1 polymer ?
#
loop_
_entity_poly.entity_id
_entity_poly.type
_entity_poly.pdbx_seq_one_letter_code
_entity_poly.pdbx_strand_id
1 'polypeptide(L)'
;MSSKGAFISLADRRKAVIADMVIRVGYPILMITLNHLVRAYRFIIVEDLGCYPSSQNTPLSIVLIHSQPLLIGLVSLVYCILSTRLYVQKNSARFGNLLSNHPNLTASRYLRLTLLAGVQLATTVPLATWVLAENLHFGIESPRGWDRIPSDFAYVEEYPAVLWRSTPEALVAMEFTRWAPIICAIVFFAFFGFASEARENYRSAIWTIARRMGFATSSGSEPTTEDSKADSPNHRRETSKLSV
;
A
#
# COMPACT_ATOMS: atom_id res chain seq x y z
N MET A 1 28.73 -26.11 1.05
CA MET A 1 28.09 -25.34 2.15
C MET A 1 26.59 -25.33 1.91
N SER A 2 25.85 -26.13 2.68
CA SER A 2 24.42 -26.38 2.50
C SER A 2 23.60 -25.20 3.03
N SER A 3 22.90 -24.51 2.13
CA SER A 3 21.96 -23.43 2.48
C SER A 3 20.72 -24.06 3.12
N LYS A 4 20.69 -24.11 4.45
CA LYS A 4 19.49 -24.44 5.21
C LYS A 4 18.39 -23.43 4.85
N GLY A 5 17.35 -23.88 4.14
CA GLY A 5 16.11 -23.12 4.00
C GLY A 5 15.55 -22.88 5.40
N ALA A 6 15.59 -21.63 5.86
CA ALA A 6 15.00 -21.26 7.14
C ALA A 6 13.48 -21.29 6.98
N PHE A 7 12.85 -22.42 7.34
CA PHE A 7 11.42 -22.45 7.57
C PHE A 7 11.12 -21.50 8.73
N ILE A 8 10.49 -20.36 8.42
CA ILE A 8 10.07 -19.38 9.42
C ILE A 8 9.17 -20.10 10.42
N SER A 9 9.57 -20.08 11.70
CA SER A 9 8.79 -20.69 12.77
C SER A 9 7.45 -19.96 12.92
N LEU A 10 6.41 -20.67 13.35
CA LEU A 10 5.11 -20.05 13.68
C LEU A 10 5.26 -18.94 14.73
N ALA A 11 6.24 -19.07 15.62
CA ALA A 11 6.59 -18.04 16.60
C ALA A 11 7.11 -16.76 15.93
N ASP A 12 7.96 -16.88 14.91
CA ASP A 12 8.51 -15.74 14.17
C ASP A 12 7.44 -15.04 13.32
N ARG A 13 6.54 -15.83 12.72
CA ARG A 13 5.37 -15.28 12.01
C ARG A 13 4.45 -14.50 12.94
N ARG A 14 4.19 -15.01 14.16
CA ARG A 14 3.37 -14.30 15.16
C ARG A 14 4.03 -12.98 15.59
N LYS A 15 5.35 -12.99 15.84
CA LYS A 15 6.09 -11.77 16.19
C LYS A 15 6.04 -10.72 15.08
N ALA A 16 6.20 -11.13 13.81
CA ALA A 16 6.07 -10.23 12.67
C ALA A 16 4.68 -9.61 12.56
N VAL A 17 3.62 -10.40 12.72
CA VAL A 17 2.23 -9.90 12.70
C VAL A 17 1.96 -8.94 13.86
N ILE A 18 2.43 -9.25 15.06
CA ILE A 18 2.26 -8.37 16.23
C ILE A 18 3.01 -7.05 16.01
N ALA A 19 4.25 -7.10 15.52
CA ALA A 19 5.02 -5.89 15.22
C ALA A 19 4.31 -5.02 14.18
N ASP A 20 3.82 -5.62 13.09
CA ASP A 20 3.06 -4.92 12.05
C ASP A 20 1.77 -4.29 12.61
N MET A 21 1.05 -4.99 13.51
CA MET A 21 -0.15 -4.46 14.15
C MET A 21 0.16 -3.29 15.07
N VAL A 22 1.21 -3.40 15.89
CA VAL A 22 1.65 -2.32 16.79
C VAL A 22 2.03 -1.08 15.99
N ILE A 23 2.74 -1.23 14.86
CA ILE A 23 3.08 -0.08 14.02
C ILE A 23 1.82 0.50 13.36
N ARG A 24 0.96 -0.34 12.78
CA ARG A 24 -0.23 0.13 12.06
C ARG A 24 -1.30 0.77 12.95
N VAL A 25 -1.42 0.35 14.20
CA VAL A 25 -2.43 0.86 15.14
C VAL A 25 -1.83 1.85 16.14
N GLY A 26 -0.64 1.54 16.66
CA GLY A 26 0.06 2.39 17.62
C GLY A 26 0.46 3.73 17.02
N TYR A 27 0.87 3.76 15.75
CA TYR A 27 1.22 5.02 15.09
C TYR A 27 0.02 5.98 14.95
N PRO A 28 -1.16 5.58 14.44
CA PRO A 28 -2.35 6.43 14.47
C PRO A 28 -2.76 6.90 15.87
N ILE A 29 -2.70 6.04 16.89
CA ILE A 29 -3.04 6.42 18.27
C ILE A 29 -2.08 7.49 18.79
N LEU A 30 -0.77 7.32 18.55
CA LEU A 30 0.24 8.32 18.86
C LEU A 30 -0.07 9.64 18.15
N MET A 31 -0.35 9.61 16.85
CA MET A 31 -0.65 10.81 16.06
C MET A 31 -1.90 11.52 16.53
N ILE A 32 -2.98 10.81 16.88
CA ILE A 32 -4.20 11.40 17.43
C ILE A 32 -3.88 12.12 18.75
N THR A 33 -3.12 11.46 19.62
CA THR A 33 -2.71 12.01 20.93
C THR A 33 -1.89 13.28 20.75
N LEU A 34 -0.87 13.25 19.88
CA LEU A 34 -0.05 14.43 19.57
C LEU A 34 -0.88 15.57 18.99
N ASN A 35 -1.82 15.27 18.10
CA ASN A 35 -2.73 16.26 17.54
C ASN A 35 -3.60 16.93 18.63
N HIS A 36 -4.03 16.20 19.67
CA HIS A 36 -4.79 16.82 20.76
C HIS A 36 -3.99 17.85 21.55
N LEU A 37 -2.66 17.72 21.63
CA LEU A 37 -1.81 18.66 22.36
C LEU A 37 -1.62 20.01 21.66
N VAL A 38 -1.83 20.06 20.33
CA VAL A 38 -1.57 21.26 19.49
C VAL A 38 -2.82 21.85 18.84
N ARG A 39 -4.01 21.32 19.16
CA ARG A 39 -5.30 21.84 18.66
C ARG A 39 -5.67 23.16 19.34
N ALA A 40 -6.15 24.14 18.55
CA ALA A 40 -6.70 25.40 19.07
C ALA A 40 -8.16 25.28 19.50
N TYR A 41 -8.96 24.77 18.56
CA TYR A 41 -10.40 24.65 18.65
C TYR A 41 -10.77 23.18 18.45
N ARG A 42 -12.01 22.82 18.77
CA ARG A 42 -12.51 21.46 18.55
C ARG A 42 -12.51 21.09 17.07
N PHE A 43 -13.03 21.97 16.22
CA PHE A 43 -13.05 21.87 14.76
C PHE A 43 -13.27 23.24 14.13
N ILE A 44 -12.91 23.38 12.86
CA ILE A 44 -13.19 24.55 12.02
C ILE A 44 -14.16 24.08 10.93
N ILE A 45 -15.15 24.90 10.59
CA ILE A 45 -16.01 24.66 9.43
C ILE A 45 -15.47 25.50 8.29
N VAL A 46 -15.04 24.84 7.21
CA VAL A 46 -14.64 25.53 5.99
C VAL A 46 -15.76 25.44 4.98
N GLU A 47 -16.20 26.60 4.49
CA GLU A 47 -17.27 26.69 3.49
C GLU A 47 -16.90 25.86 2.23
N ASP A 48 -17.85 25.08 1.71
CA ASP A 48 -17.74 24.08 0.63
C ASP A 48 -16.91 22.80 0.89
N LEU A 49 -16.10 22.76 1.95
CA LEU A 49 -15.25 21.61 2.29
C LEU A 49 -15.76 20.85 3.53
N GLY A 50 -16.42 21.55 4.45
CA GLY A 50 -17.02 20.98 5.67
C GLY A 50 -16.10 21.04 6.88
N CYS A 51 -16.14 19.99 7.71
CA CYS A 51 -15.41 19.94 8.98
C CYS A 51 -13.91 19.69 8.76
N TYR A 52 -13.07 20.63 9.21
CA TYR A 52 -11.61 20.56 9.13
C TYR A 52 -10.98 20.58 10.52
N PRO A 53 -9.89 19.81 10.77
CA PRO A 53 -9.20 19.85 12.05
C PRO A 53 -8.53 21.22 12.28
N SER A 54 -8.70 21.78 13.47
CA SER A 54 -7.99 23.01 13.88
C SER A 54 -6.55 22.67 14.28
N SER A 55 -5.56 23.15 13.54
CA SER A 55 -4.14 23.06 13.92
C SER A 55 -3.56 24.47 14.07
N GLN A 56 -2.99 24.77 15.24
CA GLN A 56 -2.23 26.02 15.40
C GLN A 56 -0.88 25.88 14.72
N ASN A 57 -0.45 26.90 13.97
CA ASN A 57 0.91 26.94 13.42
C ASN A 57 1.92 27.37 14.49
N THR A 58 2.16 26.48 15.46
CA THR A 58 3.17 26.65 16.52
C THR A 58 4.44 25.87 16.17
N PRO A 59 5.61 26.20 16.74
CA PRO A 59 6.83 25.42 16.52
C PRO A 59 6.63 23.95 16.89
N LEU A 60 5.80 23.70 17.91
CA LEU A 60 5.44 22.38 18.38
C LEU A 60 4.66 21.60 17.31
N SER A 61 3.64 22.21 16.70
CA SER A 61 2.87 21.59 15.61
C SER A 61 3.73 21.28 14.38
N ILE A 62 4.64 22.19 14.01
CA ILE A 62 5.57 22.00 12.89
C ILE A 62 6.42 20.74 13.10
N VAL A 63 7.00 20.58 14.30
CA VAL A 63 7.86 19.44 14.59
C VAL A 63 7.04 18.15 14.77
N LEU A 64 5.89 18.18 15.45
CA LEU A 64 5.17 16.95 15.80
C LEU A 64 4.21 16.45 14.73
N ILE A 65 3.65 17.34 13.91
CA ILE A 65 2.68 17.00 12.86
C ILE A 65 3.34 17.10 11.49
N HIS A 66 3.84 18.28 11.13
CA HIS A 66 4.28 18.56 9.75
C HIS A 66 5.59 17.85 9.39
N SER A 67 6.48 17.58 10.35
CA SER A 67 7.73 16.85 10.10
C SER A 67 7.54 15.33 9.94
N GLN A 68 6.43 14.79 10.44
CA GLN A 68 6.25 13.35 10.53
C GLN A 68 6.20 12.63 9.16
N PRO A 69 5.53 13.17 8.11
CA PRO A 69 5.60 12.60 6.77
C PRO A 69 7.04 12.53 6.22
N LEU A 70 7.90 13.49 6.57
CA LEU A 70 9.32 13.47 6.18
C LEU A 70 10.10 12.39 6.92
N LEU A 71 9.87 12.23 8.23
CA LEU A 71 10.53 11.18 9.03
C LEU A 71 10.19 9.80 8.49
N ILE A 72 8.92 9.51 8.25
CA ILE A 72 8.48 8.22 7.71
C ILE A 72 8.95 8.05 6.26
N GLY A 73 8.92 9.12 5.48
CA GLY A 73 9.44 9.13 4.12
C GLY A 73 10.92 8.78 4.06
N LEU A 74 11.74 9.35 4.94
CA LEU A 74 13.18 9.09 5.01
C LEU A 74 13.47 7.63 5.39
N VAL A 75 12.79 7.12 6.43
CA VAL A 75 12.93 5.71 6.85
C VAL A 75 12.53 4.79 5.70
N SER A 76 11.39 5.05 5.07
CA SER A 76 10.88 4.26 3.95
C SER A 76 11.80 4.33 2.73
N LEU A 77 12.45 5.48 2.48
CA LEU A 77 13.42 5.67 1.41
C LEU A 77 14.66 4.80 1.63
N VAL A 78 15.20 4.76 2.85
CA VAL A 78 16.34 3.89 3.20
C VAL A 78 15.98 2.43 2.93
N TYR A 79 14.80 1.97 3.38
CA TYR A 79 14.34 0.61 3.12
C TYR A 79 14.13 0.35 1.63
N CYS A 80 13.57 1.30 0.87
CA CYS A 80 13.35 1.18 -0.56
C CYS A 80 14.66 1.06 -1.34
N ILE A 81 15.67 1.86 -0.99
CA ILE A 81 17.01 1.81 -1.60
C ILE A 81 17.67 0.47 -1.28
N LEU A 82 17.64 0.04 -0.02
CA LEU A 82 18.26 -1.23 0.40
C LEU A 82 17.59 -2.42 -0.31
N SER A 83 16.26 -2.43 -0.35
CA SER A 83 15.43 -3.41 -1.06
C SER A 83 15.81 -3.50 -2.56
N THR A 84 15.86 -2.34 -3.23
CA THR A 84 16.19 -2.26 -4.66
C THR A 84 17.63 -2.70 -4.93
N ARG A 85 18.57 -2.29 -4.08
CA ARG A 85 19.98 -2.71 -4.18
C ARG A 85 20.14 -4.22 -4.03
N LEU A 86 19.45 -4.84 -3.07
CA LEU A 86 19.48 -6.29 -2.89
C LEU A 86 18.90 -7.02 -4.11
N TYR A 87 17.83 -6.49 -4.70
CA TYR A 87 17.24 -7.04 -5.92
C TYR A 87 18.22 -6.99 -7.09
N VAL A 88 18.89 -5.85 -7.32
CA VAL A 88 19.87 -5.67 -8.40
C VAL A 88 21.12 -6.53 -8.16
N GLN A 89 21.68 -6.52 -6.94
CA GLN A 89 22.92 -7.24 -6.63
C GLN A 89 22.79 -8.75 -6.67
N LYS A 90 21.63 -9.31 -6.27
CA LYS A 90 21.47 -10.77 -6.20
C LYS A 90 21.09 -11.43 -7.53
N ASN A 91 20.97 -10.68 -8.63
CA ASN A 91 20.34 -11.10 -9.89
C ASN A 91 18.88 -11.56 -9.69
N SER A 92 17.97 -11.08 -10.54
CA SER A 92 16.54 -11.38 -10.51
C SER A 92 16.22 -12.88 -10.39
N ALA A 93 17.05 -13.74 -10.98
CA ALA A 93 16.92 -15.20 -10.93
C ALA A 93 17.14 -15.81 -9.54
N ARG A 94 18.17 -15.39 -8.77
CA ARG A 94 18.36 -15.91 -7.40
C ARG A 94 17.37 -15.28 -6.42
N PHE A 95 16.95 -14.05 -6.67
CA PHE A 95 15.90 -13.41 -5.87
C PHE A 95 14.55 -14.12 -6.03
N GLY A 96 14.21 -14.57 -7.23
CA GLY A 96 13.04 -15.43 -7.48
C GLY A 96 13.05 -16.71 -6.63
N ASN A 97 14.21 -17.35 -6.47
CA ASN A 97 14.37 -18.54 -5.61
C ASN A 97 14.29 -18.24 -4.10
N LEU A 98 14.56 -17.01 -3.67
CA LEU A 98 14.34 -16.60 -2.29
C LEU A 98 12.86 -16.32 -2.03
N LEU A 99 12.16 -15.74 -3.00
CA LEU A 99 10.72 -15.49 -2.94
C LEU A 99 9.90 -16.76 -3.09
N SER A 100 10.37 -17.79 -3.79
CA SER A 100 9.67 -19.08 -3.91
C SER A 100 9.50 -19.81 -2.57
N ASN A 101 10.34 -19.51 -1.58
CA ASN A 101 10.15 -19.99 -0.20
C ASN A 101 8.97 -19.32 0.52
N HIS A 102 8.42 -18.24 -0.05
CA HIS A 102 7.26 -17.52 0.46
C HIS A 102 6.08 -17.66 -0.50
N PRO A 103 5.12 -18.56 -0.24
CA PRO A 103 4.02 -18.86 -1.17
C PRO A 103 3.10 -17.66 -1.46
N ASN A 104 3.17 -16.58 -0.68
CA ASN A 104 2.32 -15.41 -0.80
C ASN A 104 2.95 -14.23 -1.58
N LEU A 105 4.22 -14.33 -2.00
CA LEU A 105 5.00 -13.23 -2.57
C LEU A 105 5.61 -13.60 -3.94
N THR A 106 4.89 -13.31 -5.02
CA THR A 106 5.42 -13.38 -6.39
C THR A 106 6.41 -12.22 -6.66
N ALA A 107 7.43 -12.46 -7.48
CA ALA A 107 8.38 -11.42 -7.90
C ALA A 107 7.70 -10.22 -8.58
N SER A 108 6.67 -10.45 -9.39
CA SER A 108 5.85 -9.41 -10.03
C SER A 108 5.12 -8.53 -9.01
N ARG A 109 4.51 -9.15 -7.98
CA ARG A 109 3.83 -8.47 -6.89
C ARG A 109 4.80 -7.63 -6.07
N TYR A 110 5.97 -8.18 -5.76
CA TYR A 110 7.03 -7.48 -5.05
C TYR A 110 7.53 -6.23 -5.79
N LEU A 111 7.79 -6.34 -7.09
CA LEU A 111 8.23 -5.20 -7.91
C LEU A 111 7.17 -4.10 -7.98
N ARG A 112 5.89 -4.46 -8.15
CA ARG A 112 4.79 -3.49 -8.15
C ARG A 112 4.67 -2.75 -6.82
N LEU A 113 4.78 -3.47 -5.69
CA LEU A 113 4.78 -2.87 -4.36
C LEU A 113 5.98 -1.92 -4.16
N THR A 114 7.15 -2.30 -4.66
CA THR A 114 8.37 -1.50 -4.56
C THR A 114 8.27 -0.23 -5.43
N LEU A 115 7.74 -0.34 -6.66
CA LEU A 115 7.48 0.81 -7.53
C LEU A 115 6.42 1.74 -6.93
N LEU A 116 5.33 1.20 -6.40
CA LEU A 116 4.30 2.00 -5.73
C LEU A 116 4.87 2.75 -4.52
N ALA A 117 5.70 2.09 -3.70
CA ALA A 117 6.39 2.74 -2.59
C ALA A 117 7.35 3.84 -3.09
N GLY A 118 8.06 3.60 -4.19
CA GLY A 118 8.92 4.61 -4.83
C GLY A 118 8.15 5.83 -5.33
N VAL A 119 7.02 5.63 -6.01
CA VAL A 119 6.13 6.71 -6.46
C VAL A 119 5.58 7.48 -5.25
N GLN A 120 5.12 6.77 -4.22
CA GLN A 120 4.66 7.39 -2.99
C GLN A 120 5.72 8.30 -2.37
N LEU A 121 6.99 7.86 -2.31
CA LEU A 121 8.09 8.66 -1.79
C LEU A 121 8.40 9.87 -2.66
N ALA A 122 8.44 9.68 -3.99
CA ALA A 122 8.69 10.74 -4.96
C ALA A 122 7.63 11.84 -4.91
N THR A 123 6.39 11.53 -4.52
CA THR A 123 5.32 12.52 -4.36
C THR A 123 5.26 13.09 -2.94
N THR A 124 5.40 12.24 -1.91
CA THR A 124 5.20 12.66 -0.51
C THR A 124 6.33 13.54 -0.01
N VAL A 125 7.59 13.25 -0.36
CA VAL A 125 8.75 14.01 0.14
C VAL A 125 8.72 15.46 -0.37
N PRO A 126 8.60 15.73 -1.69
CA PRO A 126 8.52 17.10 -2.19
C PRO A 126 7.32 17.87 -1.63
N LEU A 127 6.17 17.19 -1.54
CA LEU A 127 4.96 17.80 -0.98
C LEU A 127 5.15 18.17 0.50
N ALA A 128 5.72 17.28 1.30
CA ALA A 128 5.96 17.55 2.72
C ALA A 128 7.00 18.66 2.92
N THR A 129 8.04 18.72 2.07
CA THR A 129 9.00 19.85 2.09
C THR A 129 8.34 21.17 1.68
N TRP A 130 7.45 21.15 0.68
CA TRP A 130 6.70 22.33 0.26
C TRP A 130 5.82 22.84 1.40
N VAL A 131 5.01 21.96 2.00
CA VAL A 131 4.14 22.30 3.13
C VAL A 131 4.95 22.87 4.29
N LEU A 132 6.12 22.28 4.60
CA LEU A 132 6.98 22.80 5.65
C LEU A 132 7.52 24.20 5.32
N ALA A 133 7.94 24.45 4.08
CA ALA A 133 8.41 25.75 3.64
C ALA A 133 7.32 26.83 3.77
N GLU A 134 6.08 26.51 3.35
CA GLU A 134 4.94 27.41 3.50
C GLU A 134 4.64 27.72 4.98
N ASN A 135 4.64 26.72 5.87
CA ASN A 135 4.40 26.94 7.30
C ASN A 135 5.47 27.82 7.96
N LEU A 136 6.71 27.79 7.44
CA LEU A 136 7.79 28.67 7.86
C LEU A 136 7.64 30.09 7.29
N HIS A 137 7.13 30.23 6.06
CA HIS A 137 6.90 31.52 5.41
C HIS A 137 5.75 32.32 6.03
N PHE A 138 4.63 31.68 6.39
CA PHE A 138 3.46 32.35 6.98
C PHE A 138 3.67 32.82 8.43
N GLY A 139 4.83 32.53 9.01
CA GLY A 139 5.19 32.94 10.36
C GLY A 139 4.66 31.98 11.43
N ILE A 140 5.45 31.83 12.48
CA ILE A 140 5.12 30.94 13.59
C ILE A 140 4.35 31.75 14.64
N GLU A 141 3.13 31.31 14.96
CA GLU A 141 2.38 31.90 16.06
C GLU A 141 3.04 31.52 17.39
N SER A 142 3.13 32.48 18.32
CA SER A 142 3.62 32.21 19.67
C SER A 142 2.71 31.14 20.31
N PRO A 143 3.28 30.08 20.92
CA PRO A 143 2.49 29.05 21.57
C PRO A 143 1.51 29.69 22.56
N ARG A 144 0.21 29.51 22.32
CA ARG A 144 -0.79 29.85 23.33
C ARG A 144 -0.51 28.96 24.54
N GLY A 145 -0.21 29.57 25.68
CA GLY A 145 0.04 28.83 26.92
C GLY A 145 -1.14 27.91 27.24
N TRP A 146 -0.84 26.75 27.83
CA TRP A 146 -1.84 25.74 28.22
C TRP A 146 -2.91 26.29 29.17
N ASP A 147 -2.61 27.40 29.83
CA ASP A 147 -3.46 28.06 30.83
C ASP A 147 -4.66 28.83 30.23
N ARG A 148 -4.79 28.92 28.90
CA ARG A 148 -5.87 29.66 28.21
C ARG A 148 -6.91 28.79 27.49
N ILE A 149 -7.12 27.55 27.92
CA ILE A 149 -8.25 26.76 27.43
C ILE A 149 -9.00 26.25 28.68
N PRO A 150 -10.14 26.87 29.08
CA PRO A 150 -11.39 26.71 28.32
C PRO A 150 -12.44 27.84 28.53
N SER A 151 -12.53 28.81 27.61
CA SER A 151 -13.82 29.48 27.31
C SER A 151 -14.23 29.27 25.85
N ASP A 152 -13.23 29.19 24.97
CA ASP A 152 -13.45 29.17 23.52
C ASP A 152 -13.23 27.78 22.89
N PHE A 153 -13.01 26.71 23.69
CA PHE A 153 -12.90 25.35 23.12
C PHE A 153 -14.21 24.86 22.48
N ALA A 154 -15.35 25.37 22.97
CA ALA A 154 -16.67 25.14 22.40
C ALA A 154 -16.97 26.07 21.20
N TYR A 155 -16.14 27.09 20.97
CA TYR A 155 -16.28 27.96 19.82
C TYR A 155 -15.88 27.21 18.55
N VAL A 156 -16.72 27.33 17.53
CA VAL A 156 -16.50 26.77 16.20
C VAL A 156 -16.17 27.93 15.29
N GLU A 157 -14.96 27.95 14.75
CA GLU A 157 -14.56 28.94 13.77
C GLU A 157 -15.12 28.55 12.40
N GLU A 158 -15.78 29.50 11.75
CA GLU A 158 -16.26 29.37 10.37
C GLU A 158 -15.29 30.12 9.45
N TYR A 159 -14.77 29.42 8.44
CA TYR A 159 -13.80 29.97 7.49
C TYR A 159 -14.48 30.16 6.12
N PRO A 160 -14.82 31.41 5.74
CA PRO A 160 -15.64 31.69 4.57
C PRO A 160 -14.95 31.33 3.25
N ALA A 161 -15.78 30.95 2.27
CA ALA A 161 -15.45 30.62 0.89
C ALA A 161 -14.58 31.68 0.21
N VAL A 162 -14.90 32.95 0.47
CA VAL A 162 -14.21 34.09 -0.12
C VAL A 162 -12.80 34.20 0.43
N LEU A 163 -12.59 33.88 1.70
CA LEU A 163 -11.30 34.06 2.37
C LEU A 163 -10.30 32.98 1.97
N TRP A 164 -10.72 31.71 1.96
CA TRP A 164 -9.80 30.63 1.57
C TRP A 164 -9.53 30.54 0.07
N ARG A 165 -10.39 31.12 -0.76
CA ARG A 165 -10.16 31.30 -2.20
C ARG A 165 -9.40 32.57 -2.55
N SER A 166 -9.26 33.51 -1.61
CA SER A 166 -8.59 34.79 -1.85
C SER A 166 -7.08 34.65 -2.05
N THR A 167 -6.46 33.64 -1.42
CA THR A 167 -5.03 33.38 -1.53
C THR A 167 -4.77 32.11 -2.35
N PRO A 168 -3.88 32.15 -3.35
CA PRO A 168 -3.61 31.00 -4.20
C PRO A 168 -3.01 29.83 -3.41
N GLU A 169 -2.26 30.09 -2.34
CA GLU A 169 -1.64 29.06 -1.50
C GLU A 169 -2.70 28.26 -0.74
N ALA A 170 -3.66 28.95 -0.11
CA ALA A 170 -4.75 28.29 0.61
C ALA A 170 -5.68 27.54 -0.37
N LEU A 171 -5.98 28.13 -1.53
CA LEU A 171 -6.77 27.48 -2.57
C LEU A 171 -6.13 26.15 -3.00
N VAL A 172 -4.83 26.16 -3.32
CA VAL A 172 -4.11 24.96 -3.76
C VAL A 172 -4.03 23.92 -2.66
N ALA A 173 -3.73 24.31 -1.41
CA ALA A 173 -3.65 23.37 -0.29
C ALA A 173 -5.00 22.66 -0.04
N MET A 174 -6.08 23.43 -0.03
CA MET A 174 -7.43 22.91 0.23
C MET A 174 -7.91 22.00 -0.89
N GLU A 175 -7.74 22.43 -2.15
CA GLU A 175 -8.07 21.60 -3.30
C GLU A 175 -7.22 20.33 -3.37
N PHE A 176 -5.92 20.43 -3.04
CA PHE A 176 -5.05 19.28 -3.00
C PHE A 176 -5.54 18.23 -1.99
N THR A 177 -5.92 18.63 -0.78
CA THR A 177 -6.46 17.68 0.21
C THR A 177 -7.75 17.00 -0.27
N ARG A 178 -8.58 17.70 -1.05
CA ARG A 178 -9.81 17.15 -1.66
C ARG A 178 -9.53 16.12 -2.75
N TRP A 179 -8.58 16.41 -3.64
CA TRP A 179 -8.29 15.56 -4.81
C TRP A 179 -7.26 14.46 -4.56
N ALA A 180 -6.38 14.61 -3.57
CA ALA A 180 -5.37 13.61 -3.20
C ALA A 180 -5.92 12.18 -3.06
N PRO A 181 -7.00 11.90 -2.29
CA PRO A 181 -7.51 10.53 -2.16
C PRO A 181 -8.00 9.93 -3.48
N ILE A 182 -8.57 10.76 -4.37
CA ILE A 182 -9.05 10.34 -5.69
C ILE A 182 -7.85 9.92 -6.56
N ILE A 183 -6.79 10.75 -6.60
CA ILE A 183 -5.57 10.45 -7.34
C ILE A 183 -4.90 9.19 -6.78
N CYS A 184 -4.82 9.04 -5.45
CA CYS A 184 -4.28 7.85 -4.81
C CYS A 184 -5.05 6.57 -5.20
N ALA A 185 -6.38 6.64 -5.27
CA ALA A 185 -7.21 5.52 -5.71
C ALA A 185 -6.93 5.13 -7.18
N ILE A 186 -6.80 6.12 -8.06
CA ILE A 186 -6.47 5.90 -9.48
C ILE A 186 -5.08 5.26 -9.63
N VAL A 187 -4.07 5.77 -8.92
CA VAL A 187 -2.71 5.21 -8.93
C VAL A 187 -2.72 3.78 -8.41
N PHE A 188 -3.38 3.53 -7.28
CA PHE A 188 -3.51 2.19 -6.72
C PHE A 188 -4.18 1.22 -7.71
N PHE A 189 -5.25 1.66 -8.37
CA PHE A 189 -5.92 0.88 -9.40
C PHE A 189 -5.03 0.62 -10.62
N ALA A 190 -4.20 1.58 -11.03
CA ALA A 190 -3.26 1.38 -12.13
C ALA A 190 -2.22 0.29 -11.82
N PHE A 191 -1.69 0.23 -10.60
CA PHE A 191 -0.71 -0.78 -10.19
C PHE A 191 -1.33 -2.17 -9.95
N PHE A 192 -2.51 -2.23 -9.32
CA PHE A 192 -3.12 -3.50 -8.89
C PHE A 192 -4.29 -3.97 -9.77
N GLY A 193 -5.04 -3.08 -10.41
CA GLY A 193 -6.19 -3.43 -11.25
C GLY A 193 -5.79 -4.11 -12.56
N PHE A 194 -4.67 -3.71 -13.18
CA PHE A 194 -4.16 -4.35 -14.41
C PHE A 194 -3.29 -5.58 -14.16
N ALA A 195 -3.08 -5.97 -12.90
CA ALA A 195 -2.31 -7.15 -12.55
C ALA A 195 -2.94 -8.41 -13.17
N SER A 196 -2.13 -9.31 -13.73
CA SER A 196 -2.58 -10.63 -14.20
C SER A 196 -3.34 -11.39 -13.12
N GLU A 197 -2.84 -11.34 -11.87
CA GLU A 197 -3.49 -11.91 -10.69
C GLU A 197 -4.87 -11.28 -10.43
N ALA A 198 -5.02 -9.96 -10.59
CA ALA A 198 -6.30 -9.28 -10.41
C ALA A 198 -7.29 -9.60 -11.55
N ARG A 199 -6.81 -9.67 -12.80
CA ARG A 199 -7.62 -10.02 -13.97
C ARG A 199 -8.15 -11.45 -13.89
N GLU A 200 -7.37 -12.39 -13.36
CA GLU A 200 -7.82 -13.76 -13.10
C GLU A 200 -8.91 -13.79 -12.01
N ASN A 201 -8.75 -13.01 -10.94
CA ASN A 201 -9.79 -12.84 -9.93
C ASN A 201 -11.07 -12.19 -10.49
N TYR A 202 -10.95 -11.20 -11.40
CA TYR A 202 -12.11 -10.61 -12.06
C TYR A 202 -12.81 -11.64 -12.95
N ARG A 203 -12.06 -12.41 -13.73
CA ARG A 203 -12.60 -13.44 -14.61
C ARG A 203 -13.32 -14.54 -13.82
N SER A 204 -12.73 -15.02 -12.74
CA SER A 204 -13.35 -16.04 -11.88
C SER A 204 -14.58 -15.51 -11.13
N ALA A 205 -14.58 -14.25 -10.69
CA ALA A 205 -15.75 -13.61 -10.09
C ALA A 205 -16.89 -13.45 -11.10
N ILE A 206 -16.59 -12.93 -12.30
CA ILE A 206 -17.56 -12.80 -13.40
C ILE A 206 -18.13 -14.18 -13.77
N TRP A 207 -17.29 -15.20 -13.85
CA TRP A 207 -17.74 -16.55 -14.18
C TRP A 207 -18.53 -17.21 -13.05
N THR A 208 -18.25 -16.88 -11.78
CA THR A 208 -19.08 -17.31 -10.65
C THR A 208 -20.46 -16.66 -10.69
N ILE A 209 -20.53 -15.38 -11.08
CA ILE A 209 -21.79 -14.65 -11.25
C ILE A 209 -22.55 -15.20 -12.47
N ALA A 210 -21.88 -15.42 -13.61
CA ALA A 210 -22.47 -16.09 -14.78
C ALA A 210 -22.98 -17.50 -14.43
N ARG A 211 -22.18 -18.23 -13.63
CA ARG A 211 -22.52 -19.44 -12.86
C ARG A 211 -23.92 -19.37 -12.23
N ARG A 212 -24.08 -18.37 -11.37
CA ARG A 212 -25.30 -18.15 -10.57
C ARG A 212 -26.47 -17.62 -11.37
N MET A 213 -26.21 -16.92 -12.49
CA MET A 213 -27.25 -16.40 -13.38
C MET A 213 -27.67 -17.39 -14.48
N GLY A 214 -27.23 -18.65 -14.41
CA GLY A 214 -27.71 -19.70 -15.31
C GLY A 214 -27.03 -19.76 -16.68
N PHE A 215 -25.97 -18.98 -16.90
CA PHE A 215 -25.11 -19.13 -18.07
C PHE A 215 -24.19 -20.33 -17.85
N ALA A 216 -24.72 -21.53 -18.03
CA ALA A 216 -23.91 -22.73 -18.17
C ALA A 216 -23.11 -22.62 -19.47
N THR A 217 -21.80 -22.40 -19.37
CA THR A 217 -20.90 -22.70 -20.50
C THR A 217 -21.11 -24.19 -20.81
N SER A 218 -21.76 -24.49 -21.93
CA SER A 218 -21.74 -25.84 -22.48
C SER A 218 -20.27 -26.15 -22.80
N SER A 219 -19.64 -26.92 -21.94
CA SER A 219 -18.50 -27.73 -22.31
C SER A 219 -18.99 -28.81 -23.28
N GLY A 220 -19.24 -28.44 -24.54
CA GLY A 220 -19.03 -29.36 -25.66
C GLY A 220 -17.54 -29.25 -25.98
N SER A 221 -16.75 -30.31 -26.06
CA SER A 221 -17.03 -31.71 -26.32
C SER A 221 -15.76 -32.51 -25.99
N GLU A 222 -15.89 -33.62 -25.26
CA GLU A 222 -15.21 -34.90 -25.53
C GLU A 222 -15.76 -35.92 -24.52
N PRO A 223 -16.32 -37.04 -24.99
CA PRO A 223 -15.45 -38.17 -25.31
C PRO A 223 -15.97 -39.03 -26.49
N THR A 224 -15.08 -39.41 -27.41
CA THR A 224 -15.27 -40.66 -28.18
C THR A 224 -13.98 -41.45 -28.18
N THR A 225 -13.91 -42.32 -27.18
CA THR A 225 -13.18 -43.57 -27.23
C THR A 225 -13.90 -44.46 -28.25
N GLU A 226 -13.37 -44.58 -29.46
CA GLU A 226 -13.73 -45.69 -30.34
C GLU A 226 -12.58 -46.70 -30.35
N ASP A 227 -12.86 -47.83 -29.71
CA ASP A 227 -12.20 -49.10 -29.95
C ASP A 227 -12.27 -49.45 -31.44
N SER A 228 -11.11 -49.65 -32.08
CA SER A 228 -11.00 -50.50 -33.26
C SER A 228 -9.83 -51.45 -33.09
N LYS A 229 -10.22 -52.66 -32.68
CA LYS A 229 -9.47 -53.90 -32.62
C LYS A 229 -9.20 -54.42 -34.04
N ALA A 230 -7.93 -54.47 -34.44
CA ALA A 230 -7.40 -55.34 -35.50
C ALA A 230 -5.93 -55.61 -35.14
N ASP A 231 -5.61 -56.74 -34.49
CA ASP A 231 -5.27 -58.03 -35.11
C ASP A 231 -3.84 -58.09 -35.65
N SER A 232 -2.90 -58.65 -34.87
CA SER A 232 -1.99 -59.76 -35.22
C SER A 232 -0.76 -59.86 -34.31
N PRO A 233 -0.17 -61.06 -34.14
CA PRO A 233 0.37 -61.52 -32.87
C PRO A 233 1.90 -61.55 -32.75
N ASN A 234 2.29 -61.54 -31.48
CA ASN A 234 3.61 -61.66 -30.90
C ASN A 234 4.27 -63.02 -31.21
N HIS A 235 5.44 -63.02 -31.85
CA HIS A 235 6.28 -64.21 -32.01
C HIS A 235 7.22 -64.33 -30.79
N ARG A 236 6.84 -65.19 -29.83
CA ARG A 236 7.70 -65.72 -28.78
C ARG A 236 8.14 -67.14 -29.19
N ARG A 237 9.45 -67.40 -29.26
CA ARG A 237 10.11 -68.71 -28.96
C ARG A 237 11.61 -68.46 -28.74
N GLU A 238 12.07 -68.61 -27.50
CA GLU A 238 12.89 -69.74 -26.99
C GLU A 238 14.39 -69.50 -27.23
N THR A 239 15.15 -69.06 -26.22
CA THR A 239 16.00 -69.91 -25.35
C THR A 239 16.75 -71.03 -26.08
N SER A 240 18.09 -70.92 -26.18
CA SER A 240 19.07 -71.95 -25.74
C SER A 240 20.51 -71.67 -26.22
N LYS A 241 21.41 -71.45 -25.25
CA LYS A 241 22.78 -72.00 -25.10
C LYS A 241 23.94 -71.61 -26.06
N LEU A 242 25.11 -71.46 -25.39
CA LEU A 242 26.47 -71.99 -25.67
C LEU A 242 27.59 -71.06 -26.19
N SER A 243 28.67 -71.02 -25.38
CA SER A 243 30.13 -70.88 -25.69
C SER A 243 30.59 -69.54 -26.30
N VAL A 244 31.68 -68.88 -25.89
CA VAL A 244 32.99 -69.24 -25.30
C VAL A 244 33.45 -68.09 -24.40
#